data_AF-A0AAP8JXD0-F1
#
_entry.id   AF-A0AAP8JXD0-F1
#
_cell.length_a   1.000
_cell.length_b   1.000
_cell.length_c   1.000
_cell.angle_alpha   90.00
_cell.angle_beta   90.00
_cell.angle_gamma   90.00
#
_symmetry.space_group_name_H-M   'P 1'
#
loop_
_entity.id
_entity.type
_entity.pdbx_description
1 polymer ?
#
loop_
_entity_poly.entity_id
_entity_poly.type
_entity_poly.pdbx_seq_one_letter_code
_entity_poly.pdbx_strand_id
1 'polypeptide(L)'
;MHLENKFNPNTVGNQSTSLGLCQLHRGGLAPRDLTNEDLKNAETNTRIAISNMTSAYSRGLQKSLKGPDLLKHVNNTSGWAGNKGVQWAEKQTEFNQSTSSKCSLSTIM
;
A
#
# COMPACT_ATOMS: atom_id res chain seq x y z
N MET A 1 -8.61 -0.85 -1.65
CA MET A 1 -8.69 -1.50 -0.32
C MET A 1 -9.81 -2.56 -0.25
N HIS A 2 -10.04 -3.37 -1.30
CA HIS A 2 -11.15 -4.36 -1.31
C HIS A 2 -10.74 -5.77 -1.80
N LEU A 3 -9.52 -6.00 -2.29
CA LEU A 3 -9.25 -7.21 -3.09
C LEU A 3 -7.91 -7.94 -2.88
N GLU A 4 -7.18 -7.70 -1.78
CA GLU A 4 -5.96 -8.50 -1.52
C GLU A 4 -6.11 -9.56 -0.43
N ASN A 5 -7.09 -9.45 0.48
CA ASN A 5 -7.09 -10.34 1.65
C ASN A 5 -8.46 -10.75 2.24
N LYS A 6 -9.58 -10.16 1.79
CA LYS A 6 -10.92 -10.35 2.42
C LYS A 6 -10.91 -10.18 3.96
N PHE A 7 -9.97 -9.41 4.51
CA PHE A 7 -9.71 -9.29 5.96
C PHE A 7 -9.35 -10.60 6.67
N ASN A 8 -8.78 -11.58 5.96
CA ASN A 8 -8.30 -12.82 6.57
C ASN A 8 -6.87 -12.62 7.14
N PRO A 9 -6.69 -12.68 8.47
CA PRO A 9 -5.37 -12.51 9.08
C PRO A 9 -4.41 -13.67 8.77
N ASN A 10 -4.92 -14.82 8.34
CA ASN A 10 -4.11 -16.00 8.04
C ASN A 10 -3.59 -16.06 6.60
N THR A 11 -3.85 -15.04 5.79
CA THR A 11 -3.43 -15.08 4.40
C THR A 11 -1.92 -14.99 4.28
N VAL A 12 -1.40 -15.94 3.54
CA VAL A 12 0.00 -16.01 3.16
C VAL A 12 0.08 -15.80 1.65
N GLY A 13 0.69 -14.70 1.24
CA GLY A 13 0.90 -14.34 -0.16
C GLY A 13 2.34 -14.60 -0.62
N ASN A 14 2.53 -14.64 -1.94
CA ASN A 14 3.81 -14.76 -2.65
C ASN A 14 4.80 -15.79 -2.06
N GLN A 15 4.78 -17.04 -2.55
CA GLN A 15 5.72 -18.10 -2.17
C GLN A 15 5.89 -18.28 -0.64
N SER A 16 4.82 -18.04 0.12
CA SER A 16 4.79 -18.14 1.59
C SER A 16 5.56 -17.05 2.38
N THR A 17 5.87 -15.91 1.77
CA THR A 17 6.74 -14.89 2.37
C THR A 17 6.03 -13.58 2.73
N SER A 18 4.82 -13.34 2.23
CA SER A 18 3.99 -12.19 2.62
C SER A 18 2.93 -12.61 3.63
N LEU A 19 2.86 -11.95 4.77
CA LEU A 19 2.12 -12.42 5.95
C LEU A 19 1.12 -11.39 6.47
N GLY A 20 -0.03 -11.89 6.95
CA GLY A 20 -1.03 -11.10 7.68
C GLY A 20 -1.88 -10.18 6.80
N LEU A 21 -2.71 -9.36 7.45
CA LEU A 21 -3.71 -8.50 6.81
C LEU A 21 -3.12 -7.57 5.72
N CYS A 22 -1.98 -6.96 6.00
CA CYS A 22 -1.26 -6.04 5.14
C CYS A 22 -0.19 -6.70 4.27
N GLN A 23 -0.10 -8.04 4.26
CA GLN A 23 0.79 -8.83 3.38
C GLN A 23 2.28 -8.43 3.51
N LEU A 24 2.76 -8.23 4.74
CA LEU A 24 4.15 -7.83 5.03
C LEU A 24 5.13 -8.91 4.56
N HIS A 25 6.08 -8.54 3.71
CA HIS A 25 7.03 -9.47 3.08
C HIS A 25 8.28 -9.73 3.95
N ARG A 26 8.66 -11.00 4.13
CA ARG A 26 9.69 -11.42 5.09
C ARG A 26 11.13 -11.08 4.68
N GLY A 27 11.37 -10.86 3.39
CA GLY A 27 12.61 -10.26 2.86
C GLY A 27 12.56 -8.74 2.67
N GLY A 28 11.45 -8.09 3.08
CA GLY A 28 11.22 -6.66 2.94
C GLY A 28 11.42 -5.89 4.25
N LEU A 29 10.44 -5.06 4.60
CA LEU A 29 10.46 -4.20 5.78
C LEU A 29 9.77 -4.82 7.01
N ALA A 30 9.62 -6.15 7.04
CA ALA A 30 9.12 -6.85 8.21
C ALA A 30 10.26 -7.03 9.25
N PRO A 31 10.06 -6.68 10.54
CA PRO A 31 11.11 -6.77 11.58
C PRO A 31 11.63 -8.21 11.76
N ARG A 32 12.96 -8.42 11.62
CA ARG A 32 13.59 -9.75 11.55
C ARG A 32 13.45 -10.58 12.83
N ASP A 33 13.26 -9.90 13.95
CA ASP A 33 13.11 -10.44 15.31
C ASP A 33 11.72 -11.06 15.57
N LEU A 34 10.71 -10.70 14.77
CA LEU A 34 9.37 -11.27 14.91
C LEU A 34 9.28 -12.68 14.32
N THR A 35 8.31 -13.47 14.74
CA THR A 35 7.98 -14.75 14.09
C THR A 35 6.93 -14.57 13.00
N ASN A 36 6.69 -15.61 12.19
CA ASN A 36 5.59 -15.57 11.22
C ASN A 36 4.22 -15.46 11.88
N GLU A 37 4.05 -16.03 13.08
CA GLU A 37 2.79 -15.95 13.84
C GLU A 37 2.56 -14.54 14.40
N ASP A 38 3.62 -13.88 14.87
CA ASP A 38 3.54 -12.46 15.27
C ASP A 38 3.12 -11.58 14.09
N LEU A 39 3.59 -11.90 12.88
CA LEU A 39 3.20 -11.19 11.67
C LEU A 39 1.77 -11.51 11.19
N LYS A 40 1.16 -12.61 11.63
CA LYS A 40 -0.26 -12.91 11.35
C LYS A 40 -1.18 -12.23 12.35
N ASN A 41 -0.69 -11.86 13.53
CA ASN A 41 -1.45 -11.06 14.49
C ASN A 41 -1.88 -9.73 13.84
N ALA A 42 -3.19 -9.50 13.78
CA ALA A 42 -3.79 -8.39 13.04
C ALA A 42 -3.29 -7.02 13.53
N GLU A 43 -3.20 -6.82 14.83
CA GLU A 43 -2.77 -5.55 15.43
C GLU A 43 -1.30 -5.29 15.15
N THR A 44 -0.45 -6.29 15.38
CA THR A 44 0.99 -6.22 15.11
C THR A 44 1.26 -5.94 13.63
N ASN A 45 0.60 -6.67 12.74
CA ASN A 45 0.73 -6.52 11.30
C ASN A 45 0.30 -5.10 10.84
N THR A 46 -0.83 -4.62 11.35
CA THR A 46 -1.34 -3.27 11.04
C THR A 46 -0.40 -2.19 11.55
N ARG A 47 0.09 -2.30 12.80
CA ARG A 47 1.01 -1.33 13.41
C ARG A 47 2.29 -1.19 12.59
N ILE A 48 2.88 -2.31 12.17
CA ILE A 48 4.11 -2.32 11.36
C ILE A 48 3.83 -1.69 9.98
N ALA A 49 2.73 -2.06 9.33
CA ALA A 49 2.37 -1.51 8.03
C ALA A 49 2.20 0.02 8.08
N ILE A 50 1.46 0.54 9.07
CA ILE A 50 1.29 1.99 9.27
C ILE A 50 2.64 2.67 9.51
N SER A 51 3.47 2.14 10.42
CA SER A 51 4.78 2.70 10.71
C SER A 51 5.68 2.80 9.46
N ASN A 52 5.68 1.75 8.64
CA ASN A 52 6.43 1.71 7.39
C ASN A 52 5.89 2.73 6.37
N MET A 53 4.57 2.85 6.23
CA MET A 53 3.93 3.83 5.35
C MET A 53 4.22 5.27 5.79
N THR A 54 4.13 5.57 7.09
CA THR A 54 4.46 6.89 7.65
C THR A 54 5.92 7.24 7.37
N SER A 55 6.84 6.31 7.61
CA SER A 55 8.27 6.52 7.33
C SER A 55 8.54 6.76 5.84
N ALA A 56 7.90 5.98 4.96
CA ALA A 56 7.99 6.17 3.51
C ALA A 56 7.43 7.52 3.06
N TYR A 57 6.31 7.96 3.65
CA TYR A 57 5.70 9.26 3.37
C TYR A 57 6.62 10.41 3.78
N SER A 58 7.18 10.37 4.99
CA SER A 58 8.14 11.38 5.46
C SER A 58 9.38 11.46 4.55
N ARG A 59 9.92 10.32 4.10
CA ARG A 59 11.04 10.30 3.13
C ARG A 59 10.65 10.87 1.78
N GLY A 60 9.42 10.62 1.32
CA GLY A 60 8.90 11.19 0.07
C GLY A 60 8.78 12.72 0.15
N LEU A 61 8.30 13.25 1.27
CA LEU A 61 8.23 14.69 1.52
C LEU A 61 9.62 15.34 1.58
N GLN A 62 10.60 14.68 2.20
CA GLN A 62 12.00 15.15 2.20
C GLN A 62 12.61 15.23 0.80
N LYS A 63 12.08 14.46 -0.15
CA LYS A 63 12.43 14.51 -1.58
C LYS A 63 11.59 15.50 -2.38
N SER A 64 10.76 16.31 -1.72
CA SER A 64 9.83 17.25 -2.34
C SER A 64 8.84 16.60 -3.32
N LEU A 65 8.58 15.29 -3.18
CA LEU A 65 7.60 14.58 -4.01
C LEU A 65 6.18 15.02 -3.63
N LYS A 66 5.30 15.09 -4.62
CA LYS A 66 3.90 15.50 -4.45
C LYS A 66 2.97 14.61 -5.25
N GLY A 67 1.69 14.62 -4.89
CA GLY A 67 0.63 13.97 -5.68
C GLY A 67 0.94 12.51 -6.03
N PRO A 68 0.77 12.10 -7.31
CA PRO A 68 1.02 10.73 -7.74
C PRO A 68 2.46 10.24 -7.51
N ASP A 69 3.47 11.10 -7.62
CA ASP A 69 4.87 10.71 -7.41
C ASP A 69 5.16 10.37 -5.94
N LEU A 70 4.54 11.12 -5.02
CA LEU A 70 4.61 10.83 -3.59
C LEU A 70 3.92 9.49 -3.28
N LEU A 71 2.73 9.25 -3.85
CA LEU A 71 2.01 8.00 -3.69
C LEU A 71 2.81 6.80 -4.25
N LYS A 72 3.39 6.96 -5.44
CA LYS A 72 4.25 5.94 -6.06
C LYS A 72 5.47 5.64 -5.19
N HIS A 73 6.10 6.66 -4.60
CA HIS A 73 7.21 6.49 -3.68
C HIS A 73 6.80 5.70 -2.42
N VAL A 74 5.70 6.08 -1.78
CA VAL A 74 5.18 5.40 -0.57
C VAL A 74 4.88 3.94 -0.85
N ASN A 75 4.18 3.64 -1.95
CA ASN A 75 3.82 2.27 -2.32
C ASN A 75 5.06 1.39 -2.57
N ASN A 76 6.11 1.96 -3.17
CA ASN A 76 7.32 1.21 -3.50
C ASN A 76 8.30 1.04 -2.33
N THR A 77 8.20 1.88 -1.29
CA THR A 77 9.22 1.92 -0.23
C THR A 77 8.68 1.64 1.18
N SER A 78 7.38 1.36 1.32
CA SER A 78 6.75 0.97 2.59
C SER A 78 6.69 -0.54 2.83
N GLY A 79 7.12 -1.36 1.85
CA GLY A 79 7.06 -2.81 1.97
C GLY A 79 5.65 -3.39 1.84
N TRP A 80 4.68 -2.57 1.42
CA TRP A 80 3.41 -3.05 0.88
C TRP A 80 3.66 -3.85 -0.41
N ALA A 81 2.80 -4.82 -0.75
CA ALA A 81 3.04 -5.73 -1.86
C ALA A 81 3.29 -4.98 -3.18
N GLY A 82 4.58 -4.92 -3.57
CA GLY A 82 5.08 -4.17 -4.71
C GLY A 82 4.47 -4.64 -6.03
N ASN A 83 4.44 -3.72 -7.01
CA ASN A 83 3.71 -3.74 -8.28
C ASN A 83 2.18 -3.71 -8.20
N LYS A 84 1.51 -4.51 -7.37
CA LYS A 84 0.04 -4.46 -7.27
C LYS A 84 -0.47 -3.16 -6.65
N GLY A 85 0.22 -2.66 -5.61
CA GLY A 85 -0.10 -1.35 -5.02
C GLY A 85 0.12 -0.18 -5.98
N VAL A 86 1.16 -0.24 -6.82
CA VAL A 86 1.45 0.77 -7.85
C VAL A 86 0.42 0.73 -8.97
N GLN A 87 0.16 -0.45 -9.54
CA GLN A 87 -0.86 -0.63 -10.59
C GLN A 87 -2.26 -0.23 -10.09
N TRP A 88 -2.58 -0.52 -8.83
CA TRP A 88 -3.84 -0.07 -8.22
C TRP A 88 -3.88 1.46 -8.07
N ALA A 89 -2.80 2.08 -7.60
CA ALA A 89 -2.71 3.53 -7.48
C ALA A 89 -2.78 4.25 -8.85
N GLU A 90 -2.11 3.71 -9.87
CA GLU A 90 -2.17 4.19 -11.25
C GLU A 90 -3.60 4.09 -11.80
N LYS A 91 -4.27 2.93 -11.65
CA LYS A 91 -5.66 2.73 -12.06
C LYS A 91 -6.66 3.64 -11.36
N GLN A 92 -6.45 3.94 -10.07
CA GLN A 92 -7.30 4.89 -9.34
C GLN A 92 -7.04 6.35 -9.76
N THR A 93 -5.78 6.68 -10.06
CA THR A 93 -5.42 8.01 -10.59
C THR A 93 -6.08 8.24 -11.95
N GLU A 94 -6.00 7.27 -12.85
CA GLU A 94 -6.69 7.29 -14.15
C GLU A 94 -8.22 7.40 -13.99
N PHE A 95 -8.82 6.62 -13.08
CA PHE A 95 -10.25 6.69 -12.78
C PHE A 95 -10.65 8.09 -12.32
N ASN A 96 -9.93 8.67 -11.35
CA ASN A 96 -10.20 10.00 -10.80
C ASN A 96 -10.01 11.12 -11.83
N GLN A 97 -9.02 11.00 -12.72
CA GLN A 97 -8.85 11.91 -13.84
C GLN A 97 -10.03 11.80 -14.81
N SER A 98 -10.43 10.58 -15.17
CA SER A 98 -11.54 10.34 -16.10
C SER A 98 -12.90 10.84 -15.59
N THR A 99 -13.12 10.82 -14.27
CA THR A 99 -14.34 11.33 -13.64
C THR A 99 -14.29 12.84 -13.45
N SER A 100 -13.12 13.42 -13.15
CA SER A 100 -12.91 14.86 -13.13
C SER A 100 -13.17 15.50 -14.51
N SER A 101 -12.71 14.88 -15.59
CA SER A 101 -13.00 15.34 -16.97
C SER A 101 -14.48 15.24 -17.32
N LYS A 102 -15.21 14.26 -16.78
CA LYS A 102 -16.67 14.12 -16.99
C LYS A 102 -17.49 15.11 -16.18
N CYS A 103 -17.06 15.48 -14.98
CA CYS A 103 -17.70 16.54 -14.19
C CYS A 103 -17.52 17.94 -14.80
N SER A 104 -16.49 18.16 -15.63
CA SER A 104 -16.29 19.44 -16.32
C SER A 104 -17.19 19.64 -17.55
N LEU A 105 -17.88 18.59 -18.03
CA LEU A 105 -18.74 18.66 -19.22
C LEU A 105 -20.23 18.90 -18.90
N SER A 106 -20.60 19.08 -17.64
CA SER A 106 -22.00 19.32 -17.21
C SER A 106 -22.29 20.76 -16.77
N THR A 107 -21.48 21.75 -17.14
CA THR A 107 -21.73 23.18 -16.78
C THR A 107 -22.17 24.05 -17.97
N ILE A 108 -22.44 23.50 -19.15
CA ILE A 108 -23.13 24.28 -20.20
C ILE A 108 -24.18 23.41 -20.88
N MET A 109 -25.43 23.54 -20.41
CA MET A 109 -26.58 23.76 -21.28
C MET A 109 -27.67 24.48 -20.50
#